data_AF-A0A9D6YDQ5-F1
#
_entry.id   AF-A0A9D6YDQ5-F1
#
_cell.length_a   1.000
_cell.length_b   1.000
_cell.length_c   1.000
_cell.angle_alpha   90.00
_cell.angle_beta   90.00
_cell.angle_gamma   90.00
#
_symmetry.space_group_name_H-M   'P 1'
#
loop_
_entity.id
_entity.type
_entity.pdbx_description
1 polymer ?
#
loop_
_entity_poly.entity_id
_entity_poly.type
_entity_poly.pdbx_seq_one_letter_code
_entity_poly.pdbx_strand_id
1 'polypeptide(L)' 'MICRYEFDHAGGKFQRYDIRTNGPAGIGLDRKALGLDGDGDLDRVLPGRSGLCWHENLPHPSR' A
#
# COMPACT_ATOMS: atom_id res chain seq x y z
N MET A 1 8.38 5.01 5.93
CA MET A 1 6.94 5.04 6.27
C MET A 1 6.09 4.83 5.02
N ILE A 2 5.15 3.88 5.06
CA ILE A 2 4.16 3.59 4.02
C ILE A 2 2.79 3.94 4.58
N CYS A 3 2.01 4.72 3.82
CA CYS A 3 0.67 5.13 4.18
C CYS A 3 -0.30 4.83 3.02
N ARG A 4 -1.59 4.75 3.32
CA ARG A 4 -2.69 4.84 2.34
C ARG A 4 -3.41 6.16 2.58
N TYR A 5 -3.76 6.84 1.50
CA TYR A 5 -4.71 7.93 1.54
C TYR A 5 -6.00 7.47 0.90
N GLU A 6 -7.12 7.74 1.56
CA GLU A 6 -8.46 7.47 1.04
C GLU A 6 -9.20 8.80 0.93
N PHE A 7 -9.87 9.03 -0.20
CA PHE A 7 -10.62 10.26 -0.38
C PHE A 7 -12.01 10.12 0.23
N ASP A 8 -12.29 10.91 1.26
CA ASP A 8 -13.62 11.06 1.83
C ASP A 8 -14.44 12.00 0.96
N HIS A 9 -15.36 11.42 0.18
CA HIS A 9 -16.23 12.17 -0.73
C HIS A 9 -17.23 13.07 0.00
N ALA A 10 -17.65 12.71 1.22
CA ALA A 10 -18.59 13.51 1.99
C ALA A 10 -17.89 14.73 2.62
N GLY A 11 -16.68 14.51 3.14
CA GLY A 11 -15.88 15.54 3.78
C GLY A 11 -15.01 16.37 2.83
N GLY A 12 -14.83 15.93 1.59
CA GLY A 12 -13.96 16.57 0.59
C GLY A 12 -12.48 16.58 0.97
N LYS A 13 -12.04 15.57 1.75
CA LYS A 13 -10.68 15.53 2.34
C LYS A 13 -10.07 14.15 2.15
N PHE A 14 -8.74 14.12 2.05
CA PHE A 14 -8.01 12.86 2.13
C PHE A 14 -7.81 12.47 3.60
N GLN A 15 -8.18 11.25 3.95
CA GLN A 15 -7.87 10.63 5.22
C GLN A 15 -6.61 9.77 5.08
N ARG A 16 -5.69 9.87 6.05
CA ARG A 16 -4.42 9.14 6.04
C ARG A 16 -4.50 7.95 6.99
N TYR A 17 -4.04 6.79 6.51
CA TYR A 17 -3.88 5.57 7.29
C TYR A 17 -2.43 5.10 7.21
N ASP A 18 -1.81 4.85 8.36
CA ASP A 18 -0.46 4.31 8.43
C ASP A 18 -0.51 2.79 8.20
N ILE A 19 0.30 2.29 7.25
CA ILE A 19 0.44 0.86 6.96
C ILE A 19 1.70 0.30 7.63
N ARG A 20 2.82 1.03 7.51
CA ARG A 20 4.10 0.61 8.10
C ARG A 20 4.99 1.82 8.38
N THR A 21 5.37 2.05 9.63
CA THR A 21 6.16 3.22 10.01
C THR A 21 7.68 2.98 9.99
N ASN A 22 8.16 1.74 10.22
CA ASN A 22 9.60 1.41 10.29
C ASN A 22 9.97 0.10 9.54
N GLY A 23 9.61 0.00 8.24
CA GLY A 23 9.90 -1.18 7.41
C GLY A 23 11.13 -1.01 6.50
N PRO A 24 11.67 -2.11 5.93
CA PRO A 24 12.84 -2.09 5.05
C PRO A 24 12.58 -1.46 3.67
N ALA A 25 11.30 -1.19 3.36
CA ALA A 25 10.90 -0.56 2.11
C ALA A 25 11.46 0.87 2.01
N GLY A 26 12.15 1.14 0.92
CA GLY A 26 12.72 2.42 0.57
C GLY A 26 11.67 3.50 0.31
N ILE A 27 12.07 4.74 0.58
CA ILE A 27 11.33 5.95 0.23
C ILE A 27 12.03 6.63 -0.96
N GLY A 28 11.26 7.19 -1.90
CA GLY A 28 11.83 7.99 -3.00
C GLY A 28 12.14 7.24 -4.31
N LEU A 29 11.71 6.00 -4.47
CA LEU A 29 11.82 5.23 -5.72
C LEU A 29 10.42 4.83 -6.22
N ASP A 30 10.33 4.43 -7.49
CA ASP A 30 9.07 4.07 -8.14
C ASP A 30 8.39 2.88 -7.43
N ARG A 31 7.09 3.03 -7.15
CA ARG A 31 6.26 2.04 -6.44
C ARG A 31 5.16 1.59 -7.38
N LYS A 32 4.91 0.28 -7.42
CA LYS A 32 3.84 -0.28 -8.25
C LYS A 32 2.69 -0.79 -7.38
N ALA A 33 1.48 -0.59 -7.87
CA ALA A 33 0.27 -1.22 -7.35
C ALA A 33 -0.33 -2.09 -8.45
N LEU A 34 -0.47 -3.39 -8.20
CA LEU A 34 -1.01 -4.38 -9.15
C LEU A 34 -1.48 -5.63 -8.38
N GLY A 35 -2.50 -6.33 -8.85
CA GLY A 35 -2.94 -7.59 -8.23
C GLY A 35 -1.94 -8.71 -8.56
N LEU A 36 -1.23 -9.22 -7.55
CA LEU A 36 -0.16 -10.23 -7.73
C LEU A 36 -0.64 -11.64 -7.47
N ASP A 37 -1.57 -11.83 -6.54
CA ASP A 37 -2.04 -13.15 -6.10
C ASP A 37 -3.40 -13.57 -6.73
N GLY A 38 -4.10 -12.62 -7.36
CA GLY A 38 -5.36 -12.86 -8.06
C GLY A 38 -6.59 -12.87 -7.16
N ASP A 39 -6.51 -12.33 -5.93
CA ASP A 39 -7.60 -12.34 -4.97
C ASP A 39 -8.67 -11.24 -5.17
N GLY A 40 -8.41 -10.32 -6.10
CA GLY A 40 -9.31 -9.25 -6.49
C GLY A 40 -8.97 -7.88 -5.91
N ASP A 41 -7.89 -7.76 -5.13
CA ASP A 41 -7.38 -6.48 -4.67
C ASP A 41 -6.04 -6.06 -5.33
N LEU A 42 -5.52 -4.90 -4.92
CA LEU A 42 -4.26 -4.36 -5.46
C LEU A 42 -3.17 -4.41 -4.40
N ASP A 43 -2.17 -5.24 -4.66
CA ASP A 43 -0.95 -5.35 -3.87
C ASP A 43 0.03 -4.21 -4.14
N ARG A 44 1.07 -4.11 -3.30
CA ARG A 44 2.14 -3.12 -3.46
C ARG A 44 3.51 -3.78 -3.57
N VAL A 45 4.28 -3.34 -4.56
CA VAL A 45 5.70 -3.67 -4.69
C VAL A 45 6.52 -2.40 -4.47
N LEU A 46 7.41 -2.46 -3.48
CA LEU A 46 8.30 -1.36 -3.13
C LEU A 46 9.76 -1.81 -3.23
N PRO A 47 10.67 -0.98 -3.75
CA PRO A 47 12.09 -1.26 -3.64
C PRO A 47 12.55 -1.15 -2.18
N GLY A 48 13.40 -2.08 -1.75
CA GLY A 48 14.16 -2.06 -0.50
C GLY A 48 15.64 -1.79 -0.76
N ARG A 49 16.46 -1.75 0.30
CA ARG A 49 17.91 -1.45 0.20
C ARG A 49 18.67 -2.34 -0.79
N SER A 50 18.26 -3.59 -0.96
CA SER A 50 18.96 -4.60 -1.76
C SER A 50 18.00 -5.57 -2.46
N GLY A 51 16.76 -5.14 -2.75
CA GLY A 51 15.77 -6.00 -3.40
C GLY A 51 14.40 -5.36 -3.50
N LEU A 52 13.37 -6.18 -3.71
CA LEU A 52 11.97 -5.75 -3.69
C LEU A 52 11.28 -6.28 -2.43
N CYS A 53 10.35 -5.48 -1.92
CA CYS A 53 9.44 -5.82 -0.84
C CYS A 53 8.02 -5.91 -1.43
N TRP A 54 7.39 -7.07 -1.31
CA TRP A 54 5.96 -7.23 -1.55
C TRP A 54 5.20 -6.96 -0.26
N HIS A 55 4.17 -6.12 -0.33
CA HIS A 55 3.19 -5.92 0.72
C HIS A 55 1.83 -6.32 0.16
N GLU A 56 1.39 -7.50 0.58
CA GLU A 56 0.08 -8.07 0.30
C GLU A 56 -0.98 -7.18 0.96
N ASN A 57 -2.00 -6.82 0.18
CA ASN A 57 -3.21 -6.28 0.77
C ASN A 57 -4.09 -7.48 1.13
N LEU A 58 -4.51 -7.57 2.39
CA LEU A 58 -5.31 -8.70 2.82
C LEU A 58 -6.77 -8.45 2.44
N PRO A 59 -7.51 -9.50 2.01
CA PRO A 59 -8.92 -9.40 1.77
C PRO A 59 -9.61 -8.75 2.95
N HIS A 60 -10.38 -7.70 2.68
CA HIS A 60 -11.26 -7.17 3.69
C HIS A 60 -12.30 -8.28 3.98
N PRO A 61 -12.49 -8.71 5.25
CA PRO A 61 -13.55 -9.67 5.55
C PRO A 61 -14.86 -9.12 4.99
N SER A 62 -15.45 -9.91 4.10
CA SER A 62 -16.60 -9.65 3.23
C SER A 62 -17.41 -8.40 3.58
N ARG A 63 -17.47 -7.45 2.62
CA ARG A 63 -18.56 -6.47 2.55
C ARG A 63 -19.89 -7.15 2.26
#